data_AF-A0A7V6NHC0-F1
#
_entry.id   AF-A0A7V6NHC0-F1
#
_cell.length_a   1.000
_cell.length_b   1.000
_cell.length_c   1.000
_cell.angle_alpha   90.00
_cell.angle_beta   90.00
_cell.angle_gamma   90.00
#
_symmetry.space_group_name_H-M   'P 1'
#
loop_
_entity.id
_entity.type
_entity.pdbx_description
1 polymer ?
#
loop_
_entity_poly.entity_id
_entity_poly.type
_entity_poly.pdbx_seq_one_letter_code
_entity_poly.pdbx_strand_id
1 'polypeptide(L)'
;MSVFVDFLDSLPKRNAIAVGHMLHQLSEDDAGFIEDYLISGAAIPGNIIARINQAFKDSGYPQMTWETCQIDTSGMRFDGWLDEIE
;
A
#
# COMPACT_ATOMS: atom_id res chain seq x y z
N MET A 1 7.86 0.93 -13.81
CA MET A 1 6.68 1.67 -13.29
C MET A 1 6.79 1.67 -11.78
N SER A 2 6.27 2.69 -11.09
CA SER A 2 6.37 2.77 -9.62
C SER A 2 5.38 1.78 -9.00
N VAL A 3 5.86 0.92 -8.09
CA VAL A 3 5.05 -0.09 -7.38
C VAL A 3 3.81 0.52 -6.73
N PHE A 4 3.89 1.76 -6.27
CA PHE A 4 2.75 2.50 -5.74
C PHE A 4 1.68 2.83 -6.79
N VAL A 5 2.06 3.10 -8.03
CA VAL A 5 1.10 3.37 -9.12
C VAL A 5 0.33 2.10 -9.44
N ASP A 6 1.02 0.97 -9.61
CA ASP A 6 0.38 -0.33 -9.85
C ASP A 6 -0.52 -0.74 -8.68
N PHE A 7 -0.08 -0.48 -7.45
CA PHE A 7 -0.90 -0.68 -6.26
C PHE A 7 -2.15 0.22 -6.26
N LEU A 8 -2.02 1.52 -6.56
CA LEU A 8 -3.15 2.45 -6.59
C LEU A 8 -4.16 2.11 -7.69
N ASP A 9 -3.70 1.70 -8.87
CA ASP A 9 -4.55 1.28 -9.99
C ASP A 9 -5.31 -0.02 -9.69
N SER A 10 -4.76 -0.89 -8.83
CA SER A 10 -5.44 -2.11 -8.38
C SER A 10 -6.61 -1.83 -7.42
N LEU A 11 -6.67 -0.64 -6.81
CA LEU A 11 -7.67 -0.28 -5.81
C LEU A 11 -8.95 0.31 -6.44
N PRO A 12 -10.15 0.07 -5.86
CA PRO A 12 -11.35 0.84 -6.17
C PRO A 12 -11.02 2.32 -6.01
N LYS A 13 -11.53 3.15 -6.92
CA LYS A 13 -11.24 4.59 -6.98
C LYS A 13 -11.28 5.29 -5.61
N ARG A 14 -12.24 4.93 -4.75
CA ARG A 14 -12.38 5.51 -3.40
C ARG A 14 -11.20 5.15 -2.48
N ASN A 15 -10.69 3.92 -2.57
CA ASN A 15 -9.56 3.45 -1.79
C ASN A 15 -8.25 3.99 -2.37
N ALA A 16 -8.11 4.02 -3.69
CA ALA A 16 -6.95 4.60 -4.37
C ALA A 16 -6.72 6.06 -3.93
N ILE A 17 -7.77 6.87 -3.89
CA ILE A 17 -7.68 8.26 -3.44
C ILE A 17 -7.19 8.32 -1.98
N ALA A 18 -7.80 7.53 -1.08
CA ALA A 18 -7.43 7.53 0.33
C ALA A 18 -5.99 7.06 0.57
N VAL A 19 -5.56 6.01 -0.13
CA VAL A 19 -4.18 5.49 -0.07
C VAL A 19 -3.20 6.51 -0.64
N GLY A 20 -3.54 7.18 -1.75
CA GLY A 20 -2.69 8.23 -2.32
C GLY A 20 -2.49 9.41 -1.37
N HIS A 21 -3.55 9.84 -0.67
CA HIS A 21 -3.42 10.88 0.36
C HIS A 21 -2.60 10.41 1.57
N MET A 22 -2.80 9.18 2.03
CA MET A 22 -2.04 8.59 3.12
C MET A 22 -0.55 8.49 2.76
N LEU A 23 -0.20 8.02 1.56
CA LEU A 23 1.19 7.93 1.09
C LEU A 23 1.86 9.31 1.03
N HIS A 24 1.12 10.37 0.72
CA HIS A 24 1.65 11.73 0.73
C HIS A 24 1.94 12.28 2.14
N GLN A 25 1.30 11.71 3.19
CA GLN A 25 1.54 12.07 4.58
C GLN A 25 2.67 11.26 5.22
N LEU A 26 3.02 10.11 4.64
CA LEU A 26 4.10 9.28 5.15
C LEU A 26 5.47 9.86 4.81
N SER A 27 6.44 9.56 5.67
CA SER A 27 7.84 9.77 5.34
C SER A 27 8.30 8.79 4.27
N GLU A 28 9.35 9.12 3.52
CA GLU A 28 9.93 8.21 2.53
C GLU A 28 10.37 6.87 3.14
N ASP A 29 10.81 6.89 4.41
CA ASP A 29 11.19 5.69 5.17
C ASP A 29 9.97 4.80 5.47
N ASP A 30 8.88 5.41 6.00
CA ASP A 30 7.63 4.67 6.27
C ASP A 30 7.00 4.12 4.98
N ALA A 31 7.10 4.87 3.87
CA ALA A 31 6.67 4.44 2.55
C ALA A 31 7.55 3.29 2.01
N GLY A 32 8.86 3.30 2.26
CA GLY A 32 9.78 2.22 1.88
C GLY A 32 9.35 0.86 2.43
N PHE A 33 8.85 0.80 3.67
CA PHE A 33 8.30 -0.45 4.21
C PHE A 33 7.05 -0.94 3.47
N ILE A 34 6.23 -0.04 2.96
CA ILE A 34 5.08 -0.40 2.12
C ILE A 34 5.56 -0.94 0.78
N GLU A 35 6.56 -0.30 0.17
CA GLU A 35 7.16 -0.77 -1.08
C GLU A 35 7.78 -2.17 -0.90
N ASP A 36 8.54 -2.40 0.16
CA ASP A 36 9.09 -3.72 0.49
C ASP A 36 8.01 -4.78 0.68
N TYR A 37 6.89 -4.43 1.33
CA TYR A 37 5.74 -5.32 1.45
C TYR A 37 5.12 -5.65 0.09
N LEU A 38 4.96 -4.66 -0.79
CA LEU A 38 4.35 -4.85 -2.11
C LEU A 38 5.25 -5.66 -3.07
N ILE A 39 6.58 -5.49 -2.98
CA ILE A 39 7.55 -6.18 -3.83
C ILE A 39 7.84 -7.60 -3.33
N SER A 40 8.10 -7.74 -2.02
CA SER A 40 8.68 -8.96 -1.45
C SER A 40 7.76 -9.68 -0.46
N GLY A 41 6.61 -9.10 -0.13
CA GLY A 41 5.74 -9.61 0.93
C GLY A 41 6.33 -9.46 2.33
N ALA A 42 7.36 -8.61 2.50
CA ALA A 42 8.01 -8.38 3.78
C ALA A 42 7.02 -7.79 4.79
N ALA A 43 6.93 -8.40 5.98
CA ALA A 43 6.00 -7.94 7.00
C ALA A 43 6.32 -6.50 7.44
N ILE A 44 5.33 -5.62 7.34
CA ILE A 44 5.47 -4.23 7.83
C ILE A 44 5.50 -4.25 9.36
N PRO A 45 6.50 -3.60 10.00
CA PRO A 45 6.56 -3.52 11.45
C PRO A 45 5.32 -2.85 12.05
N GLY A 46 4.83 -3.34 13.19
CA GLY A 46 3.59 -2.85 13.79
C GLY A 46 3.59 -1.35 14.16
N ASN A 47 4.75 -0.79 14.48
CA ASN A 47 4.92 0.65 14.71
C ASN A 47 4.72 1.47 13.42
N ILE A 48 5.10 0.93 12.25
CA ILE A 48 4.88 1.55 10.94
C ILE A 48 3.41 1.42 10.57
N ILE A 49 2.79 0.26 10.80
CA ILE A 49 1.33 0.08 10.62
C ILE A 49 0.54 1.12 11.44
N ALA A 50 0.95 1.38 12.69
CA ALA A 50 0.31 2.41 13.52
C ALA A 50 0.44 3.81 12.91
N ARG A 51 1.59 4.13 12.29
CA ARG A 51 1.81 5.40 11.58
C ARG A 51 0.99 5.50 10.30
N ILE A 52 0.90 4.43 9.52
CA ILE A 52 0.04 4.33 8.33
C ILE A 52 -1.42 4.59 8.72
N ASN A 53 -1.90 3.92 9.77
CA ASN A 53 -3.27 4.10 10.29
C ASN A 53 -3.50 5.54 10.77
N GLN A 54 -2.48 6.19 11.34
CA GLN A 54 -2.56 7.59 11.73
C GLN A 54 -2.60 8.51 10.51
N ALA A 55 -1.76 8.26 9.50
CA ALA A 55 -1.75 9.01 8.25
C ALA A 55 -3.09 8.93 7.50
N PHE A 56 -3.80 7.79 7.57
CA PHE A 56 -5.19 7.69 7.08
C PHE A 56 -6.14 8.64 7.83
N LYS A 57 -6.05 8.70 9.17
CA LYS A 57 -6.87 9.60 9.98
C LYS A 57 -6.58 11.06 9.64
N ASP A 58 -5.30 11.41 9.55
CA ASP A 58 -4.84 12.78 9.27
C ASP A 58 -5.22 13.22 7.85
N SER A 59 -5.33 12.26 6.93
CA SER A 59 -5.82 12.47 5.56
C SER A 59 -7.35 12.55 5.44
N GLY A 60 -8.10 12.43 6.54
CA GLY A 60 -9.57 12.50 6.54
C GLY A 60 -10.27 11.17 6.28
N TYR A 61 -9.56 10.04 6.38
CA TYR A 61 -10.08 8.68 6.21
C TYR A 61 -9.94 7.84 7.49
N PRO A 62 -10.52 8.26 8.64
CA PRO A 62 -10.31 7.59 9.92
C PRO A 62 -10.87 6.17 10.01
N GLN A 63 -11.79 5.82 9.10
CA GLN A 63 -12.33 4.46 8.95
C GLN A 63 -11.41 3.51 8.19
N MET A 64 -10.33 4.00 7.57
CA MET A 64 -9.38 3.19 6.83
C MET A 64 -8.15 2.88 7.68
N THR A 65 -7.65 1.66 7.52
CA THR A 65 -6.44 1.13 8.15
C THR A 65 -5.64 0.39 7.09
N TRP A 66 -4.36 0.13 7.36
CA TRP A 66 -3.52 -0.70 6.49
C TRP A 66 -4.17 -2.05 6.18
N GLU A 67 -4.78 -2.70 7.18
CA GLU A 67 -5.44 -4.01 7.04
C GLU A 67 -6.74 -3.94 6.22
N THR A 68 -7.44 -2.80 6.23
CA THR A 68 -8.72 -2.63 5.51
C THR A 68 -8.55 -1.98 4.14
N CYS A 69 -7.44 -1.26 3.93
CA CYS A 69 -7.09 -0.70 2.63
C CYS A 69 -6.45 -1.74 1.72
N GLN A 70 -5.84 -2.77 2.31
CA GLN A 70 -5.52 -4.00 1.60
C GLN A 70 -6.84 -4.59 1.09
N ILE A 71 -7.07 -4.45 -0.21
CA ILE A 71 -7.91 -5.40 -0.92
C ILE A 71 -7.29 -6.76 -0.71
N ASP A 72 -8.11 -7.79 -0.80
CA ASP A 72 -7.73 -9.18 -0.91
C ASP A 72 -6.58 -9.38 -1.94
N THR A 73 -5.35 -9.09 -1.51
CA THR A 73 -4.10 -9.27 -2.24
C THR A 73 -3.67 -10.72 -2.16
N SER A 74 -4.48 -11.60 -1.53
CA SER A 74 -4.27 -13.04 -1.58
C SER A 74 -4.31 -13.56 -3.02
N GLY A 75 -5.00 -12.85 -3.92
CA GLY A 75 -4.97 -13.08 -5.38
C GLY A 75 -3.99 -12.21 -6.17
N MET A 76 -3.38 -11.19 -5.54
CA MET A 76 -2.35 -10.30 -6.12
C MET A 76 -1.07 -10.36 -5.31
N ARG A 77 -0.66 -11.56 -4.86
CA ARG A 77 0.75 -11.77 -4.63
C ARG A 77 1.40 -11.40 -5.97
N PHE A 78 2.23 -10.36 -5.97
CA PHE A 78 3.22 -10.16 -7.03
C PHE A 78 4.18 -11.35 -6.96
N ASP A 79 3.68 -12.52 -7.37
CA ASP A 79 4.48 -13.66 -7.74
C ASP A 79 5.18 -13.17 -9.00
N GLY A 80 6.49 -12.95 -8.91
CA GLY A 80 7.29 -12.32 -9.94
C GLY A 80 7.29 -13.09 -11.26
N TRP A 81 6.21 -13.03 -12.01
CA TRP A 81 6.12 -13.47 -13.39
C TRP A 81 6.28 -12.26 -14.29
N LEU A 82 7.55 -12.00 -14.58
CA LEU A 82 7.97 -11.53 -15.89
C LEU A 82 7.32 -12.46 -16.93
N ASP A 83 6.20 -12.04 -17.52
CA ASP A 83 5.76 -12.54 -18.82
C ASP A 83 6.75 -12.05 -19.88
N GLU A 84 7.92 -12.70 -19.96
CA GLU A 84 8.76 -12.72 -21.16
C GLU A 84 9.48 -14.07 -21.25
N ILE A 85 8.79 -15.10 -21.75
CA ILE A 85 9.41 -16.07 -22.67
C ILE A 85 8.47 -16.23 -23.86
N GLU A 86 9.02 -15.92 -25.04
CA GLU A 86 8.44 -16.00 -26.40
C GLU A 86 7.66 -17.29 -26.72
#